data_AF-A0A7X1FB11-F1
#
_entry.id   AF-A0A7X1FB11-F1
#
_cell.length_a   1.000
_cell.length_b   1.000
_cell.length_c   1.000
_cell.angle_alpha   90.00
_cell.angle_beta   90.00
_cell.angle_gamma   90.00
#
_symmetry.space_group_name_H-M   'P 1'
#
loop_
_entity.id
_entity.type
_entity.pdbx_description
1 polymer ?
#
loop_
_entity_poly.entity_id
_entity_poly.type
_entity_poly.pdbx_seq_one_letter_code
_entity_poly.pdbx_strand_id
1 'polypeptide(L)'
;MIGADRLEIQRVALRVAAGLALGASALVGGCAAPTSYMGLNLTAPDLSADVRELARRAQAGDKQAQLDLGIAFEEGRGVVRDTGRARRLYALAASDSGGPSWVYVPPVVSGQAGRVVQVGSGLPQRGLKAARIRLGMLHD
;
A
#
# COMPACT_ATOMS: atom_id res chain seq x y z
N MET A 1 42.20 -47.86 -32.21
CA MET A 1 42.52 -46.66 -31.39
C MET A 1 41.48 -45.60 -31.73
N ILE A 2 40.31 -45.66 -31.07
CA ILE A 2 39.85 -44.72 -30.02
C ILE A 2 39.64 -43.31 -30.58
N GLY A 3 38.42 -43.01 -31.05
CA GLY A 3 38.09 -41.68 -31.58
C GLY A 3 36.60 -41.38 -31.78
N ALA A 4 35.69 -42.26 -31.35
CA ALA A 4 34.24 -42.13 -31.60
C ALA A 4 33.41 -41.74 -30.36
N ASP A 5 34.04 -41.44 -29.21
CA ASP A 5 33.32 -41.25 -27.93
C ASP A 5 33.23 -39.79 -27.44
N ARG A 6 33.76 -38.80 -28.16
CA ARG A 6 33.78 -37.41 -27.66
C ARG A 6 32.48 -36.64 -27.88
N LEU A 7 31.61 -37.10 -28.79
CA LEU A 7 30.35 -36.42 -29.16
C LEU A 7 29.12 -36.92 -28.38
N GLU A 8 29.14 -38.16 -27.87
CA GLU A 8 28.07 -38.71 -27.02
C GLU A 8 28.11 -38.11 -25.60
N ILE A 9 29.31 -37.89 -25.04
CA ILE A 9 29.49 -37.31 -23.70
C ILE A 9 28.94 -35.87 -23.64
N GLN A 10 29.09 -35.08 -24.71
CA GLN A 10 28.55 -33.71 -24.74
C GLN A 10 27.01 -33.66 -24.77
N ARG A 11 26.34 -34.67 -25.35
CA ARG A 11 24.87 -34.70 -25.40
C ARG A 11 24.23 -35.14 -24.08
N VAL A 12 24.90 -36.00 -23.31
CA VAL A 12 24.43 -36.42 -21.99
C VAL A 12 24.55 -35.27 -20.98
N ALA A 13 25.64 -34.51 -21.00
CA ALA A 13 25.83 -33.35 -20.12
C ALA A 13 24.73 -32.28 -20.29
N LEU A 14 24.26 -32.06 -21.53
CA LEU A 14 23.24 -31.05 -21.82
C LEU A 14 21.84 -31.41 -21.27
N ARG A 15 21.55 -32.70 -21.04
CA ARG A 15 20.25 -33.15 -20.51
C ARG A 15 20.18 -33.16 -18.98
N VAL A 16 21.32 -33.29 -18.30
CA VAL A 16 21.36 -33.26 -16.82
C VAL A 16 21.09 -31.85 -16.28
N ALA A 17 21.35 -30.79 -17.05
CA ALA A 17 21.01 -29.41 -16.68
C ALA A 17 19.49 -29.11 -16.77
N ALA A 18 18.69 -29.95 -17.43
CA ALA A 18 17.26 -29.71 -17.66
C ALA A 18 16.33 -30.29 -16.57
N GLY A 19 16.88 -30.89 -15.50
CA GLY A 19 16.10 -31.64 -14.49
C GLY A 19 15.73 -30.89 -13.21
N LEU A 20 16.07 -29.60 -13.06
CA LEU A 20 15.89 -28.84 -11.80
C LEU A 20 15.04 -27.57 -11.98
N ALA A 21 13.87 -27.69 -12.61
CA ALA A 21 12.98 -26.54 -12.80
C ALA A 21 11.48 -26.81 -12.60
N LEU A 22 11.10 -27.81 -11.79
CA LEU A 22 9.70 -28.00 -11.37
C LEU A 22 9.63 -28.18 -9.86
N GLY A 23 9.84 -27.09 -9.15
CA GLY A 23 9.72 -27.03 -7.70
C GLY A 23 9.74 -25.63 -7.13
N ALA A 24 9.51 -24.58 -7.94
CA ALA A 24 9.18 -23.26 -7.41
C ALA A 24 7.70 -23.30 -6.97
N SER A 25 7.41 -24.01 -5.88
CA SER A 25 6.26 -23.66 -5.04
C SER A 25 6.58 -22.30 -4.45
N ALA A 26 6.30 -21.27 -5.25
CA ALA A 26 6.32 -19.91 -4.81
C ALA A 26 5.16 -19.78 -3.81
N LEU A 27 5.45 -20.08 -2.54
CA LEU A 27 4.74 -19.46 -1.43
C LEU A 27 5.10 -17.97 -1.48
N VAL A 28 4.59 -17.29 -2.51
CA VAL A 28 4.42 -15.84 -2.48
C VAL A 28 3.32 -15.62 -1.46
N GLY A 29 3.69 -15.65 -0.18
CA GLY A 29 3.09 -14.79 0.82
C GLY A 29 3.40 -13.35 0.46
N GLY A 30 2.93 -12.92 -0.72
CA GLY A 30 3.06 -11.57 -1.19
C GLY A 30 1.99 -10.79 -0.47
N CYS A 31 2.39 -9.72 0.21
CA CYS A 31 1.48 -8.66 0.59
C CYS A 31 0.74 -8.25 -0.69
N ALA A 32 -0.45 -8.79 -0.93
CA ALA A 32 -1.25 -8.43 -2.08
C ALA A 32 -1.56 -6.95 -1.90
N ALA A 33 -0.93 -6.12 -2.73
CA ALA A 33 -1.22 -4.70 -2.73
C ALA A 33 -2.74 -4.57 -2.88
N PRO A 34 -3.38 -3.72 -2.07
CA PRO A 34 -4.82 -3.56 -2.07
C PRO A 34 -5.30 -3.35 -3.50
N THR A 35 -6.19 -4.22 -3.95
CA THR A 35 -6.72 -4.21 -5.32
C THR A 35 -7.68 -3.06 -5.54
N SER A 36 -8.19 -2.46 -4.46
CA SER A 36 -9.07 -1.30 -4.53
C SER A 36 -8.83 -0.29 -3.40
N TYR A 37 -9.21 0.96 -3.67
CA TYR A 37 -9.21 2.04 -2.69
C TYR A 37 -10.30 3.06 -3.01
N MET A 38 -11.19 3.35 -2.05
CA MET A 38 -12.36 4.24 -2.23
C MET A 38 -13.16 3.97 -3.51
N GLY A 39 -13.39 2.70 -3.85
CA GLY A 39 -14.13 2.31 -5.04
C GLY A 39 -13.37 2.49 -6.37
N LEU A 40 -12.07 2.81 -6.34
CA LEU A 40 -11.17 2.67 -7.49
C LEU A 40 -10.64 1.24 -7.54
N ASN A 41 -10.62 0.64 -8.72
CA ASN A 41 -9.92 -0.61 -8.97
C ASN A 41 -8.47 -0.30 -9.39
N LEU A 42 -7.50 -0.55 -8.49
CA LEU A 42 -6.10 -0.20 -8.70
C LEU A 42 -5.37 -1.12 -9.68
N THR A 43 -5.96 -2.29 -9.98
CA THR A 43 -5.43 -3.22 -11.00
C THR A 43 -6.03 -2.99 -12.38
N ALA A 44 -7.03 -2.09 -12.49
CA ALA A 44 -7.66 -1.77 -13.76
C ALA A 44 -6.63 -1.12 -14.71
N PRO A 45 -6.48 -1.63 -15.94
CA PRO A 45 -5.50 -1.13 -16.90
C PRO A 45 -5.83 0.29 -17.40
N ASP A 46 -7.11 0.65 -17.43
CA ASP A 46 -7.64 1.94 -17.85
C ASP A 46 -7.51 3.05 -16.78
N LEU A 47 -7.22 2.69 -15.53
CA LEU A 47 -6.95 3.68 -14.49
C LEU A 47 -5.61 4.39 -14.79
N SER A 48 -5.64 5.73 -14.78
CA SER A 48 -4.43 6.52 -14.98
C SER A 48 -3.35 6.17 -13.96
N ALA A 49 -2.09 6.18 -14.39
CA ALA A 49 -0.95 5.85 -13.53
C ALA A 49 -0.85 6.83 -12.34
N ASP A 50 -1.12 8.10 -12.57
CA ASP A 50 -1.10 9.15 -11.55
C ASP A 50 -2.14 8.89 -10.45
N VAL A 51 -3.39 8.63 -10.82
CA VAL A 51 -4.45 8.32 -9.85
C VAL A 51 -4.13 7.04 -9.09
N ARG A 52 -3.62 6.01 -9.78
CA ARG A 52 -3.24 4.75 -9.15
C ARG A 52 -2.17 4.97 -8.07
N GLU A 53 -1.17 5.79 -8.36
CA GLU A 53 -0.10 6.10 -7.42
C GLU A 53 -0.59 6.97 -6.26
N LEU A 54 -1.39 8.00 -6.55
CA LEU A 54 -2.04 8.81 -5.52
C LEU A 54 -2.90 7.94 -4.58
N ALA A 55 -3.66 6.99 -5.11
CA ALA A 55 -4.47 6.08 -4.31
C ALA A 55 -3.63 5.19 -3.39
N ARG A 56 -2.50 4.63 -3.88
CA ARG A 56 -1.59 3.84 -3.05
C ARG A 56 -0.99 4.66 -1.90
N ARG A 57 -0.51 5.86 -2.19
CA ARG A 57 0.06 6.76 -1.18
C ARG A 57 -1.01 7.25 -0.20
N ALA A 58 -2.19 7.61 -0.69
CA ALA A 58 -3.31 8.05 0.14
C ALA A 58 -3.75 6.95 1.11
N GLN A 59 -3.73 5.71 0.65
CA GLN A 59 -4.00 4.54 1.49
C GLN A 59 -2.91 4.27 2.53
N ALA A 60 -1.64 4.58 2.21
CA ALA A 60 -0.56 4.55 3.17
C ALA A 60 -0.62 5.71 4.20
N GLY A 61 -1.61 6.59 4.10
CA GLY A 61 -1.81 7.70 5.04
C GLY A 61 -1.10 8.99 4.66
N ASP A 62 -0.51 9.08 3.46
CA ASP A 62 0.12 10.30 2.95
C ASP A 62 -0.92 11.41 2.79
N LYS A 63 -0.81 12.45 3.61
CA LYS A 63 -1.75 13.58 3.63
C LYS A 63 -1.82 14.32 2.31
N GLN A 64 -0.69 14.47 1.62
CA GLN A 64 -0.63 15.17 0.34
C GLN A 64 -1.30 14.35 -0.75
N ALA A 65 -1.03 13.05 -0.80
CA ALA A 65 -1.72 12.17 -1.74
C ALA A 65 -3.23 12.08 -1.49
N GLN A 66 -3.66 12.12 -0.21
CA GLN A 66 -5.09 12.21 0.13
C GLN A 66 -5.71 13.51 -0.39
N LEU A 67 -5.03 14.66 -0.25
CA LEU A 67 -5.47 15.93 -0.82
C LEU A 67 -5.56 15.82 -2.35
N ASP A 68 -4.49 15.44 -3.02
CA ASP A 68 -4.42 15.44 -4.50
C ASP A 68 -5.41 14.45 -5.13
N LEU A 69 -5.63 13.29 -4.50
CA LEU A 69 -6.67 12.36 -4.93
C LEU A 69 -8.08 12.93 -4.71
N GLY A 70 -8.29 13.66 -3.62
CA GLY A 70 -9.55 14.38 -3.39
C GLY A 70 -9.82 15.40 -4.50
N ILE A 71 -8.78 16.12 -4.94
CA ILE A 71 -8.86 17.07 -6.06
C ILE A 71 -9.21 16.33 -7.35
N ALA A 72 -8.59 15.17 -7.60
CA ALA A 72 -8.91 14.35 -8.76
C ALA A 72 -10.38 13.92 -8.78
N PHE A 73 -10.96 13.54 -7.64
CA PHE A 73 -12.38 13.21 -7.52
C PHE A 73 -13.31 14.43 -7.62
N GLU A 74 -12.91 15.60 -7.12
CA GLU A 74 -13.69 16.83 -7.22
C GLU A 74 -13.76 17.34 -8.67
N GLU A 75 -12.64 17.29 -9.38
CA GLU A 75 -12.50 17.81 -10.75
C GLU A 75 -12.80 16.74 -11.82
N GLY A 76 -12.86 15.46 -11.46
CA GLY A 76 -13.01 14.34 -12.41
C GLY A 76 -11.74 14.06 -13.24
N ARG A 77 -10.55 14.33 -12.70
CA ARG A 77 -9.28 14.13 -13.41
C ARG A 77 -8.81 12.68 -13.33
N GLY A 78 -8.99 11.93 -14.41
CA GLY A 78 -8.58 10.51 -14.47
C GLY A 78 -9.42 9.58 -13.59
N VAL A 79 -10.52 10.08 -13.01
CA VAL A 79 -11.54 9.35 -12.25
C VAL A 79 -12.91 9.96 -12.52
N VAL A 80 -13.96 9.19 -12.28
CA VAL A 80 -15.33 9.72 -12.27
C VAL A 80 -15.46 10.75 -11.14
N ARG A 81 -16.02 11.92 -11.47
CA ARG A 81 -16.25 12.99 -10.49
C ARG A 81 -17.16 12.51 -9.37
N ASP A 82 -16.70 12.60 -8.13
CA ASP A 82 -17.42 12.20 -6.93
C ASP A 82 -17.00 13.10 -5.76
N THR A 83 -17.79 14.16 -5.53
CA THR A 83 -17.55 15.12 -4.45
C THR A 83 -17.70 14.49 -3.06
N GLY A 84 -18.48 13.42 -2.93
CA GLY A 84 -18.62 12.66 -1.69
C GLY A 84 -17.31 11.97 -1.30
N ARG A 85 -16.62 11.34 -2.26
CA ARG A 85 -15.27 10.77 -2.05
C ARG A 85 -14.23 11.85 -1.83
N ALA A 86 -14.28 12.94 -2.59
CA ALA A 86 -13.38 14.07 -2.40
C ALA A 86 -13.45 14.62 -0.96
N ARG A 87 -14.66 14.83 -0.45
CA ARG A 87 -14.91 15.30 0.93
C ARG A 87 -14.29 14.36 1.97
N ARG A 88 -14.44 13.04 1.80
CA ARG A 88 -13.84 12.04 2.70
C ARG A 88 -12.32 12.10 2.68
N LEU A 89 -11.72 12.24 1.50
CA LEU A 89 -10.27 12.37 1.33
C LEU A 89 -9.74 13.67 1.95
N TYR A 90 -10.44 14.79 1.78
CA TYR A 90 -10.08 16.05 2.41
C TYR A 90 -10.18 15.98 3.94
N ALA A 91 -11.19 15.31 4.49
CA ALA A 91 -11.28 15.10 5.93
C ALA A 91 -10.09 14.30 6.48
N LEU A 92 -9.66 13.24 5.78
CA LEU A 92 -8.47 12.47 6.14
C LEU A 92 -7.19 13.32 6.06
N ALA A 93 -7.05 14.10 4.99
CA ALA A 93 -5.90 14.97 4.77
C ALA A 93 -5.84 16.13 5.78
N ALA A 94 -6.99 16.64 6.25
CA ALA A 94 -7.10 17.74 7.20
C ALA A 94 -6.93 17.32 8.67
N SER A 95 -7.03 16.02 8.95
CA SER A 95 -6.89 15.44 10.29
C SER A 95 -5.45 15.04 10.56
N ASP A 96 -4.99 15.18 11.79
CA ASP A 96 -3.69 14.64 12.21
C ASP A 96 -3.73 13.10 12.20
N SER A 97 -2.62 12.44 11.89
CA SER A 97 -2.51 10.97 12.01
C SER A 97 -1.10 10.52 12.40
N GLY A 98 -1.00 9.30 12.92
CA GLY A 98 0.26 8.75 13.42
C GLY A 98 0.61 9.31 14.81
N GLY A 99 1.87 9.13 15.21
CA GLY A 99 2.37 9.58 16.52
C GLY A 99 2.41 8.48 17.58
N PRO A 100 2.81 8.83 18.81
CA PRO A 100 2.86 7.87 19.90
C PRO A 100 1.45 7.51 20.37
N SER A 101 1.11 6.21 20.34
CA SER A 101 -0.09 5.71 21.01
C SER A 101 0.29 5.19 22.39
N TRP A 102 -0.42 5.64 23.43
CA TRP A 102 -0.19 5.21 24.80
C TRP A 102 -1.19 4.12 25.16
N VAL A 103 -0.69 2.90 25.38
CA VAL A 103 -1.53 1.74 25.71
C VAL A 103 -1.34 1.39 27.18
N TYR A 104 -2.44 1.36 27.92
CA TYR A 104 -2.43 0.82 29.28
C TYR A 104 -2.41 -0.71 29.24
N VAL A 105 -1.46 -1.30 29.95
CA VAL A 105 -1.34 -2.74 30.15
C VAL A 105 -1.63 -3.03 31.62
N PRO A 106 -2.74 -3.72 31.93
CA PRO A 106 -3.06 -4.09 33.31
C PRO A 106 -2.00 -5.05 33.87
N PRO A 107 -1.83 -5.10 35.20
CA PRO A 107 -0.89 -6.02 35.82
C PRO A 107 -1.34 -7.47 35.61
N VAL A 108 -0.37 -8.34 35.29
CA VAL A 108 -0.60 -9.77 35.09
C VAL A 108 -0.40 -10.57 36.39
N VAL A 109 0.27 -9.96 37.37
CA VAL A 109 0.59 -10.56 38.66
C VAL A 109 -0.10 -9.75 39.75
N SER A 110 -0.80 -10.43 40.65
CA SER A 110 -1.44 -9.81 41.82
C SER A 110 -0.42 -9.03 42.65
N GLY A 111 -0.72 -7.76 42.95
CA GLY A 111 0.16 -6.86 43.70
C GLY A 111 1.13 -6.02 42.85
N GLN A 112 1.20 -6.23 41.53
CA GLN A 112 1.94 -5.33 40.64
C GLN A 112 1.06 -4.18 40.12
N ALA A 113 1.68 -3.03 39.84
CA ALA A 113 1.02 -1.92 39.14
C ALA A 113 0.99 -2.19 37.63
N GLY A 114 -0.10 -1.76 36.98
CA GLY A 114 -0.14 -1.69 35.52
C GLY A 114 0.86 -0.68 34.98
N ARG A 115 1.15 -0.75 33.68
CA ARG A 115 2.08 0.17 33.02
C ARG A 115 1.47 0.78 31.78
N VAL A 116 1.90 1.98 31.43
CA VAL A 116 1.60 2.60 30.15
C VAL A 116 2.79 2.38 29.24
N VAL A 117 2.55 1.75 28.09
CA VAL A 117 3.59 1.49 27.09
C VAL A 117 3.33 2.37 25.89
N GLN A 118 4.38 3.03 25.41
CA GLN A 118 4.35 3.72 24.13
C GLN A 118 4.42 2.69 23.02
N VAL A 119 3.39 2.63 22.19
CA VAL A 119 3.38 1.85 20.95
C VAL A 119 3.53 2.83 19.80
N GLY A 120 4.57 2.63 18.98
CA GLY A 120 4.83 3.48 17.82
C GLY A 120 3.81 3.23 16.71
N SER A 121 3.09 4.27 16.27
CA SER A 121 2.20 4.23 15.09
C SER A 121 2.76 5.00 13.88
N GLY A 122 4.07 5.26 13.89
CA GLY A 122 4.77 6.08 12.88
C GLY A 122 5.00 7.52 13.34
N LEU A 123 5.71 8.31 12.51
CA LEU A 123 5.91 9.73 12.77
C LEU A 123 4.56 10.47 12.72
N PRO A 124 4.33 11.45 13.61
CA PRO A 124 3.12 12.26 13.56
C PRO A 124 3.08 13.07 12.26
N GLN A 125 2.02 12.88 11.48
CA GLN A 125 1.73 13.64 10.28
C GLN A 125 0.63 14.66 10.58
N ARG A 126 0.97 15.94 10.47
CA ARG A 126 0.03 17.03 10.71
C ARG A 126 -0.92 17.19 9.53
N GLY A 127 -2.19 17.42 9.83
CA GLY A 127 -3.22 17.67 8.85
C GLY A 127 -2.96 18.93 8.02
N LEU A 128 -3.29 18.87 6.74
CA LEU A 128 -3.07 19.94 5.78
C LEU A 128 -4.13 21.04 5.91
N LYS A 129 -3.67 22.28 6.03
CA LYS A 129 -4.55 23.46 6.01
C LYS A 129 -5.32 23.57 4.69
N ALA A 130 -4.67 23.27 3.56
CA ALA A 130 -5.29 23.31 2.24
C ALA A 130 -6.48 22.35 2.13
N ALA A 131 -6.36 21.14 2.69
CA ALA A 131 -7.45 20.17 2.75
C ALA A 131 -8.63 20.68 3.59
N ARG A 132 -8.36 21.35 4.71
CA ARG A 132 -9.41 21.94 5.55
C ARG A 132 -10.17 23.06 4.83
N ILE A 133 -9.47 23.88 4.05
CA ILE A 133 -10.07 24.95 3.25
C ILE A 133 -11.00 24.34 2.18
N ARG A 134 -10.51 23.38 1.38
CA ARG A 134 -11.34 22.71 0.37
C ARG A 134 -12.51 21.94 0.98
N LEU A 135 -12.31 21.32 2.15
CA LEU A 135 -13.40 20.67 2.87
C LEU A 135 -14.52 21.66 3.17
N GLY A 136 -14.21 22.86 3.65
CA GLY A 136 -15.20 23.91 3.90
C GLY A 136 -15.91 24.43 2.64
N MET A 137 -15.26 24.36 1.48
CA MET A 137 -15.85 24.77 0.20
C MET A 137 -16.88 23.77 -0.34
N LEU A 138 -16.88 22.51 0.13
CA LEU A 138 -17.81 21.46 -0.31
C LEU A 138 -19.07 21.36 0.57
N HIS A 139 -19.27 22.27 1.53
CA HIS A 139 -20.49 22.35 2.34
C HIS A 139 -21.50 23.26 1.63
N ASP A 140 -22.30 22.68 0.73
CA ASP A 140 -23.57 23.24 0.25
C ASP A 140 -24.75 22.60 0.99
#